data_AF-G0HHT5-F1
#
_entry.id   AF-G0HHT5-F1
#
_cell.length_a   1.000
_cell.length_b   1.000
_cell.length_c   1.000
_cell.angle_alpha   90.00
_cell.angle_beta   90.00
_cell.angle_gamma   90.00
#
_symmetry.space_group_name_H-M   'P 1'
#
loop_
_entity.id
_entity.type
_entity.pdbx_description
1 polymer ?
#
loop_
_entity_poly.entity_id
_entity_poly.type
_entity_poly.pdbx_seq_one_letter_code
_entity_poly.pdbx_strand_id
1 'polypeptide(L)' 'MAGHGHDLKRHALDPFHVTRLAGEALDECRRRVQQAICGHRGRKGDPLYAARRTLSTGADLLNDKQKDRLDTLFADEQ' A
#
# COMPACT_ATOMS: atom_id res chain seq x y z
N MET A 1 -1.17 -48.67 -14.44
CA MET A 1 -0.64 -47.29 -14.34
C MET A 1 -1.83 -46.33 -14.26
N ALA A 2 -2.40 -46.12 -13.07
CA ALA A 2 -3.50 -45.17 -12.89
C ALA A 2 -2.90 -43.78 -12.61
N GLY A 3 -3.08 -42.87 -13.57
CA GLY A 3 -2.57 -41.50 -13.50
C GLY A 3 -3.18 -40.75 -12.33
N HIS A 4 -2.31 -40.30 -11.42
CA HIS A 4 -2.61 -39.32 -10.40
C HIS A 4 -2.93 -37.98 -11.08
N GLY A 5 -4.21 -37.69 -11.29
CA GLY A 5 -4.69 -36.35 -11.59
C GLY A 5 -4.97 -35.62 -10.28
N HIS A 6 -3.93 -35.16 -9.59
CA HIS A 6 -4.11 -34.22 -8.48
C HIS A 6 -4.50 -32.88 -9.12
N ASP A 7 -5.80 -32.68 -9.26
CA ASP A 7 -6.44 -31.48 -9.78
C ASP A 7 -5.92 -30.28 -8.98
N LEU A 8 -5.01 -29.52 -9.60
CA LEU A 8 -4.41 -28.33 -9.02
C LEU A 8 -5.49 -27.25 -8.96
N LYS A 9 -6.35 -27.30 -7.94
CA LYS A 9 -7.21 -26.18 -7.58
C LYS A 9 -6.33 -25.00 -7.23
N ARG A 10 -6.08 -24.13 -8.22
CA ARG A 10 -5.55 -22.79 -7.99
C ARG A 10 -6.53 -22.09 -7.07
N HIS A 11 -6.12 -21.81 -5.84
CA HIS A 11 -6.80 -20.83 -4.99
C HIS A 11 -6.65 -19.48 -5.67
N ALA A 12 -7.58 -19.15 -6.56
CA ALA A 12 -7.67 -17.83 -7.14
C ALA A 12 -8.09 -16.87 -6.02
N LEU A 13 -7.19 -15.99 -5.63
CA LEU A 13 -7.54 -14.88 -4.75
C LEU A 13 -8.53 -13.99 -5.50
N ASP A 14 -9.61 -13.62 -4.83
CA ASP A 14 -10.59 -12.69 -5.37
C ASP A 14 -9.96 -11.28 -5.51
N PRO A 15 -10.10 -10.59 -6.67
CA PRO A 15 -9.48 -9.29 -6.89
C PRO A 15 -9.85 -8.21 -5.86
N PHE A 16 -11.07 -8.24 -5.31
CA PHE A 16 -11.49 -7.30 -4.26
C PHE A 16 -10.79 -7.64 -2.95
N HIS A 17 -10.65 -8.94 -2.64
CA HIS A 17 -9.89 -9.38 -1.49
C HIS A 17 -8.42 -8.99 -1.57
N VAL A 18 -7.78 -9.14 -2.73
CA VAL A 18 -6.38 -8.72 -2.95
C VAL A 18 -6.22 -7.22 -2.75
N THR A 19 -7.13 -6.41 -3.33
CA THR A 19 -7.09 -4.95 -3.21
C THR A 19 -7.24 -4.51 -1.75
N ARG A 20 -8.18 -5.13 -1.02
CA ARG A 20 -8.36 -4.88 0.42
C ARG A 20 -7.11 -5.25 1.22
N LEU A 21 -6.54 -6.43 0.96
CA LEU A 21 -5.33 -6.91 1.64
C LEU A 21 -4.14 -5.98 1.40
N ALA A 22 -3.95 -5.51 0.17
CA ALA A 22 -2.91 -4.54 -0.15
C ALA A 22 -3.11 -3.22 0.61
N GLY A 23 -4.35 -2.72 0.69
CA GLY A 23 -4.68 -1.52 1.46
C GLY A 23 -4.41 -1.67 2.96
N GLU A 24 -4.72 -2.83 3.54
CA GLU A 24 -4.44 -3.12 4.95
C GLU A 24 -2.94 -3.20 5.26
N ALA A 25 -2.17 -3.90 4.42
CA ALA A 25 -0.73 -3.99 4.55
C ALA A 25 -0.06 -2.62 4.44
N LEU A 26 -0.50 -1.80 3.48
CA LEU A 26 -0.02 -0.42 3.33
C LEU A 26 -0.34 0.44 4.56
N ASP A 27 -1.56 0.34 5.11
CA ASP A 27 -1.94 1.09 6.30
C ASP A 27 -1.13 0.68 7.54
N GLU A 28 -0.84 -0.62 7.70
CA GLU A 28 0.03 -1.11 8.76
C GLU A 28 1.45 -0.57 8.62
N CYS A 29 2.03 -0.67 7.42
CA CYS A 29 3.37 -0.14 7.13
C CYS A 29 3.45 1.36 7.46
N ARG A 30 2.49 2.14 6.97
CA ARG A 30 2.38 3.58 7.25
C ARG A 30 2.32 3.86 8.75
N ARG A 31 1.47 3.14 9.50
CA ARG A 31 1.34 3.31 10.96
C ARG A 31 2.65 3.00 11.68
N ARG A 32 3.36 1.95 11.29
CA ARG A 32 4.66 1.57 11.89
C ARG A 32 5.73 2.64 11.65
N VAL A 33 5.85 3.11 10.41
CA VAL A 33 6.84 4.16 10.06
C VAL A 33 6.54 5.46 10.79
N GLN A 34 5.27 5.89 10.85
CA GLN A 34 4.91 7.10 11.60
C GLN A 34 5.11 6.96 13.10
N GLN A 35 4.83 5.79 13.67
CA GLN A 35 5.12 5.54 15.08
C GLN A 35 6.63 5.61 15.35
N ALA A 36 7.46 5.07 14.45
CA ALA A 36 8.91 5.09 14.58
C ALA A 36 9.50 6.50 14.46
N ILE A 37 8.98 7.31 13.53
CA ILE A 37 9.52 8.66 13.26
C ILE A 37 8.93 9.72 14.21
N CYS A 38 7.62 9.66 14.47
CA CYS A 38 6.89 10.72 15.19
C CYS A 38 6.52 10.32 16.62
N GLY A 39 6.68 9.06 17.03
CA GLY A 39 6.26 8.57 18.35
C GLY A 39 4.75 8.38 18.52
N HIS A 40 3.96 8.52 17.45
CA HIS A 40 2.50 8.34 17.47
C HIS A 40 1.92 7.80 16.16
N ARG A 41 0.70 7.26 16.23
CA ARG A 41 -0.01 6.55 15.14
C ARG A 41 -0.24 7.34 13.83
N GLY A 42 -0.06 8.66 13.86
CA GLY A 42 -0.27 9.54 12.71
C GLY A 42 -1.31 10.63 12.97
N ARG A 43 -1.00 11.88 12.64
CA ARG A 43 -1.86 13.07 12.74
C ARG A 43 -2.01 13.75 11.38
N LYS A 44 -3.00 14.64 11.24
CA LYS A 44 -3.25 15.40 9.99
C LYS A 44 -2.01 16.13 9.44
N GLY A 45 -1.13 16.61 10.34
CA GLY A 45 0.10 17.31 9.96
C GLY A 45 1.23 16.39 9.51
N ASP A 46 1.13 15.08 9.75
CA ASP A 46 2.22 14.17 9.46
C ASP A 46 2.23 13.81 7.96
N PRO A 47 3.41 13.81 7.34
CA PRO A 47 3.54 13.73 5.89
C PRO A 47 2.94 12.45 5.30
N LEU A 48 3.20 11.29 5.92
CA LEU A 48 2.62 10.00 5.48
C LEU A 48 1.10 9.90 5.73
N TYR A 49 0.57 10.51 6.79
CA TYR A 49 -0.86 10.48 7.09
C TYR A 49 -1.66 11.38 6.13
N ALA A 50 -1.06 12.52 5.74
CA ALA A 50 -1.60 13.41 4.74
C ALA A 50 -1.65 12.76 3.34
N ALA A 51 -0.63 11.97 2.99
CA ALA A 51 -0.52 11.29 1.70
C ALA A 51 -1.34 9.99 1.58
N ARG A 52 -2.00 9.52 2.64
CA ARG A 52 -2.66 8.19 2.70
C ARG A 52 -3.56 7.86 1.49
N ARG A 53 -4.34 8.84 1.00
CA ARG A 53 -5.25 8.63 -0.14
C ARG A 53 -4.48 8.45 -1.43
N THR A 54 -3.41 9.20 -1.62
CA THR A 54 -2.55 9.13 -2.80
C THR A 54 -1.78 7.81 -2.82
N LEU A 55 -1.30 7.34 -1.66
CA LEU A 55 -0.60 6.06 -1.52
C LEU A 55 -1.49 4.84 -1.84
N SER A 56 -2.80 4.93 -1.58
CA SER A 56 -3.75 3.85 -1.92
C SER A 56 -4.31 3.93 -3.35
N THR A 57 -3.95 4.95 -4.12
CA THR A 57 -4.39 5.10 -5.51
C THR A 57 -3.38 4.42 -6.42
N GLY A 58 -3.86 3.63 -7.39
CA GLY A 58 -2.99 3.00 -8.38
C GLY A 58 -2.20 4.05 -9.17
N ALA A 59 -0.94 3.76 -9.49
CA ALA A 59 -0.01 4.71 -10.11
C ALA A 59 -0.55 5.31 -11.43
N ASP A 60 -1.26 4.50 -12.22
CA ASP A 60 -1.88 4.92 -13.49
C ASP A 60 -3.07 5.89 -13.31
N LEU A 61 -3.63 5.95 -12.09
CA LEU A 61 -4.76 6.82 -11.75
C LEU A 61 -4.31 8.14 -11.09
N LEU A 62 -3.01 8.31 -10.86
CA LEU A 62 -2.45 9.53 -10.28
C LEU A 62 -2.28 10.59 -11.36
N ASN A 63 -2.71 11.82 -11.08
CA ASN A 63 -2.30 12.98 -11.86
C ASN A 63 -0.86 13.39 -11.52
N ASP A 64 -0.25 14.18 -12.40
CA ASP A 64 1.17 14.57 -12.26
C ASP A 64 1.42 15.28 -10.93
N LYS A 65 0.53 16.18 -10.49
CA LYS A 65 0.63 16.83 -9.18
C LYS A 65 0.56 15.87 -7.99
N GLN A 66 -0.09 14.73 -8.13
CA GLN A 66 -0.12 13.69 -7.10
C GLN A 66 1.18 12.88 -7.11
N LYS A 67 1.71 12.57 -8.31
CA LYS A 67 3.02 11.92 -8.48
C LYS A 67 4.14 12.78 -7.90
N ASP A 68 4.23 14.05 -8.28
CA ASP A 68 5.22 15.00 -7.76
C ASP A 68 5.20 15.12 -6.23
N ARG A 69 4.00 15.05 -5.63
CA ARG A 69 3.84 15.07 -4.17
C ARG A 69 4.35 13.79 -3.51
N LEU A 70 4.17 12.63 -4.15
CA LEU A 70 4.76 11.38 -3.66
C LEU A 70 6.28 11.39 -3.85
N ASP A 71 6.75 11.86 -5.00
CA ASP A 71 8.18 11.95 -5.29
C ASP A 71 8.87 12.89 -4.29
N THR A 72 8.26 14.03 -3.97
CA THR A 72 8.78 14.95 -2.92
C THR A 72 8.71 14.33 -1.53
N LEU A 73 7.65 13.58 -1.23
CA LEU A 73 7.46 12.92 0.07
C LEU A 73 8.51 11.84 0.34
N PHE A 74 8.92 11.13 -0.71
CA PHE A 74 9.90 10.05 -0.64
C PHE A 74 11.28 10.46 -1.18
N ALA A 75 11.46 11.71 -1.61
CA ALA A 75 12.76 12.25 -1.95
C ALA A 75 13.60 12.23 -0.66
N ASP A 76 14.71 11.49 -0.70
CA ASP A 76 15.72 11.50 0.36
C ASP A 76 16.26 12.94 0.50
N GLU A 77 15.83 13.65 1.55
CA GLU A 77 16.71 14.64 2.19
C GLU A 77 17.59 13.85 3.16
N GLN A 78 18.72 13.36 2.64
CA GLN A 78 19.81 12.84 3.46
C GLN A 78 20.30 13.86 4.49
#